data_AF-A0A418QPE0-F1
#
_entry.id   AF-A0A418QPE0-F1
#
_cell.length_a   1.000
_cell.length_b   1.000
_cell.length_c   1.000
_cell.angle_alpha   90.00
_cell.angle_beta   90.00
_cell.angle_gamma   90.00
#
_symmetry.space_group_name_H-M   'P 1'
#
loop_
_entity.id
_entity.type
_entity.pdbx_description
1 polymer ?
#
loop_
_entity_poly.entity_id
_entity_poly.type
_entity_poly.pdbx_seq_one_letter_code
_entity_poly.pdbx_strand_id
1 'polypeptide(L)'
;MYFDAAAKQYAGVANLTLHKKINLNALGLLQTELPEGRDGYSLLLLITATGFKPLQLGLGFTLNGIGGLVGVNRAANTDYLRGLLSGGQLDQLLFPANVLDNPAAALAVTDASFPATEGRYVFGLLAKIGWGAPKTLLTLDVGLIIELPAPVRLVLLGVLQATLPSFDKPILRLRADFVGSVDFGAGSVEFDATLRDSSILDRFPLSGDGAFRLYQGQNPVFLLTAGGFHPAFQPPANANLPQLQRLRLALADSRDFRLVLQTYLAITSNTVQVGARLDLFVDLPLGFSLEGHLFFDTLFQFNPFRLDVQIGAGVAIKRNGQNKLTLQLYL
;
A
#
# COMPACT_ATOMS: atom_id res chain seq x y z
N MET A 1 -5.61 -12.71 -27.60
CA MET A 1 -5.83 -11.32 -28.03
C MET A 1 -7.32 -11.09 -28.06
N TYR A 2 -7.78 -10.01 -27.44
CA TYR A 2 -9.18 -9.63 -27.31
C TYR A 2 -9.37 -8.25 -27.96
N PHE A 3 -10.45 -8.08 -28.70
CA PHE A 3 -10.82 -6.79 -29.29
C PHE A 3 -12.16 -6.37 -28.69
N ASP A 4 -12.18 -5.20 -28.07
CA ASP A 4 -13.40 -4.55 -27.61
C ASP A 4 -13.82 -3.52 -28.65
N ALA A 5 -14.92 -3.81 -29.36
CA ALA A 5 -15.43 -2.93 -30.40
C ALA A 5 -16.06 -1.64 -29.84
N ALA A 6 -16.57 -1.66 -28.60
CA ALA A 6 -17.17 -0.49 -27.97
C ALA A 6 -16.09 0.47 -27.46
N ALA A 7 -15.00 -0.07 -26.91
CA ALA A 7 -13.85 0.71 -26.46
C ALA A 7 -12.79 0.96 -27.55
N LYS A 8 -12.99 0.45 -28.77
CA LYS A 8 -12.02 0.47 -29.89
C LYS A 8 -10.61 0.08 -29.43
N GLN A 9 -10.56 -0.99 -28.66
CA GLN A 9 -9.38 -1.39 -27.88
C GLN A 9 -8.95 -2.81 -28.27
N TYR A 10 -7.68 -2.95 -28.61
CA TYR A 10 -6.99 -4.23 -28.69
C TYR A 10 -6.26 -4.49 -27.38
N ALA A 11 -6.53 -5.63 -26.77
CA ALA A 11 -5.90 -6.04 -25.53
C ALA A 11 -5.30 -7.45 -25.69
N GLY A 12 -4.11 -7.65 -25.15
CA GLY A 12 -3.37 -8.89 -25.32
C GLY A 12 -2.61 -9.25 -24.06
N VAL A 13 -2.66 -10.54 -23.74
CA VAL A 13 -1.78 -11.17 -22.77
C VAL A 13 -1.00 -12.25 -23.51
N ALA A 14 0.31 -12.30 -23.29
CA ALA A 14 1.16 -13.39 -23.74
C ALA A 14 1.97 -13.93 -22.56
N ASN A 15 2.03 -15.26 -22.45
CA ASN A 15 2.91 -15.97 -21.53
C ASN A 15 3.74 -16.94 -22.36
N LEU A 16 5.05 -16.89 -22.21
CA LEU A 16 5.98 -17.75 -22.92
C LEU A 16 7.04 -18.28 -21.95
N THR A 17 7.14 -19.61 -21.86
CA THR A 17 8.24 -20.25 -21.13
C THR A 17 9.36 -20.63 -22.10
N LEU A 18 10.47 -19.90 -22.05
CA LEU A 18 11.68 -20.22 -22.80
C LEU A 18 12.53 -21.25 -22.03
N HIS A 19 12.95 -22.31 -22.72
CA HIS A 19 13.86 -23.33 -22.18
C HIS A 19 13.40 -23.98 -20.85
N LYS A 20 12.08 -24.04 -20.59
CA LYS A 20 11.48 -24.55 -19.34
C LYS A 20 11.94 -23.84 -18.06
N LYS A 21 12.56 -22.66 -18.16
CA LYS A 21 13.13 -21.93 -17.01
C LYS A 21 12.68 -20.48 -16.99
N ILE A 22 12.75 -19.79 -18.13
CA ILE A 22 12.49 -18.36 -18.19
C ILE A 22 11.03 -18.15 -18.55
N ASN A 23 10.27 -17.55 -17.65
CA ASN A 23 8.88 -17.16 -17.88
C ASN A 23 8.83 -15.70 -18.30
N LEU A 24 8.37 -15.46 -19.53
CA LEU A 24 8.08 -14.14 -20.06
C LEU A 24 6.58 -13.89 -20.01
N ASN A 25 6.19 -12.79 -19.38
CA ASN A 25 4.82 -12.29 -19.39
C ASN A 25 4.80 -10.96 -20.12
N ALA A 26 3.87 -10.79 -21.04
CA ALA A 26 3.62 -9.53 -21.73
C ALA A 26 2.14 -9.16 -21.66
N LEU A 27 1.88 -7.90 -21.32
CA LEU A 27 0.58 -7.25 -21.31
C LEU A 27 0.64 -6.10 -22.31
N GLY A 28 -0.30 -6.09 -23.26
CA GLY A 28 -0.39 -5.07 -24.29
C GLY A 28 -1.79 -4.50 -24.37
N LEU A 29 -1.89 -3.17 -24.40
CA LEU A 29 -3.12 -2.42 -24.65
C LEU A 29 -2.86 -1.44 -25.79
N LEU A 30 -3.72 -1.46 -26.79
CA LEU A 30 -3.72 -0.50 -27.89
C LEU A 30 -5.14 0.00 -28.10
N GLN A 31 -5.38 1.28 -27.82
CA GLN A 31 -6.61 1.97 -28.18
C GLN A 31 -6.35 2.76 -29.46
N THR A 32 -7.25 2.61 -30.44
CA THR A 32 -7.13 3.29 -31.74
C THR A 32 -7.88 4.62 -31.80
N GLU A 33 -8.46 5.04 -30.67
CA GLU A 33 -9.03 6.38 -30.46
C GLU A 33 -8.65 6.85 -29.05
N LEU A 34 -8.44 8.15 -28.92
CA LEU A 34 -8.22 8.79 -27.63
C LEU A 34 -9.56 9.04 -26.92
N PRO A 35 -9.56 9.30 -25.59
CA PRO A 35 -10.76 9.69 -24.87
C PRO A 35 -11.52 10.82 -25.58
N GLU A 36 -12.85 10.76 -25.52
CA GLU A 36 -13.79 11.67 -26.21
C GLU A 36 -13.89 11.50 -27.73
N GLY A 37 -13.44 10.37 -28.28
CA GLY A 37 -13.61 10.03 -29.70
C GLY A 37 -12.68 10.83 -30.62
N ARG A 38 -11.55 11.30 -30.09
CA ARG A 38 -10.55 12.05 -30.85
C ARG A 38 -9.64 11.09 -31.61
N ASP A 39 -9.27 11.50 -32.82
CA ASP A 39 -8.31 10.77 -33.65
C ASP A 39 -6.95 10.69 -32.94
N GLY A 40 -6.41 9.47 -32.84
CA GLY A 40 -5.14 9.22 -32.18
C GLY A 40 -5.04 7.77 -31.73
N TYR A 41 -3.94 7.41 -31.07
CA TYR A 41 -3.79 6.09 -30.48
C TYR A 41 -3.20 6.20 -29.08
N SER A 42 -3.46 5.21 -28.25
CA SER A 42 -2.80 5.04 -26.96
C SER A 42 -2.27 3.62 -26.85
N LEU A 43 -1.00 3.49 -26.50
CA LEU A 43 -0.31 2.20 -26.39
C LEU A 43 0.23 2.03 -24.98
N LEU A 44 0.06 0.85 -24.40
CA LEU A 44 0.74 0.44 -23.18
C LEU A 44 1.28 -0.97 -23.35
N LEU A 45 2.55 -1.16 -22.99
CA LEU A 45 3.26 -2.42 -23.06
C LEU A 45 4.01 -2.65 -21.76
N LEU A 46 3.67 -3.74 -21.08
CA LEU A 46 4.36 -4.22 -19.88
C LEU A 46 4.94 -5.60 -20.19
N ILE A 47 6.25 -5.75 -20.04
CA ILE A 47 6.95 -7.02 -20.24
C ILE A 47 7.72 -7.35 -18.98
N THR A 48 7.56 -8.57 -18.46
CA THR A 48 8.33 -9.08 -17.33
C THR A 48 8.95 -10.43 -17.66
N ALA A 49 10.13 -10.68 -17.09
CA ALA A 49 10.90 -11.90 -17.22
C ALA A 49 11.26 -12.41 -15.82
N THR A 50 10.93 -13.67 -15.53
CA THR A 50 11.21 -14.33 -14.25
C THR A 50 11.68 -15.77 -14.48
N GLY A 51 12.10 -16.48 -13.42
CA GLY A 51 12.46 -17.91 -13.48
C GLY A 51 13.84 -18.22 -14.07
N PHE A 52 14.57 -17.21 -14.55
CA PHE A 52 15.99 -17.35 -14.88
C PHE A 52 16.82 -17.61 -13.61
N LYS A 53 18.05 -18.11 -13.79
CA LYS A 53 18.97 -18.35 -12.66
C LYS A 53 19.22 -17.01 -11.93
N PRO A 54 18.93 -16.91 -10.61
CA PRO A 54 19.15 -15.69 -9.84
C PRO A 54 20.53 -15.08 -10.08
N LEU A 55 20.57 -13.80 -10.44
CA LEU A 55 21.82 -13.07 -10.66
C LEU A 55 22.28 -12.48 -9.32
N GLN A 56 23.44 -12.89 -8.81
CA GLN A 56 23.97 -12.39 -7.55
C GLN A 56 24.37 -10.91 -7.69
N LEU A 57 23.82 -10.05 -6.84
CA LEU A 57 24.12 -8.61 -6.79
C LEU A 57 25.17 -8.26 -5.72
N GLY A 58 25.66 -9.26 -4.97
CA GLY A 58 26.52 -9.09 -3.80
C GLY A 58 25.73 -8.99 -2.48
N LEU A 59 26.43 -9.07 -1.34
CA LEU A 59 25.85 -8.93 0.02
C LEU A 59 24.61 -9.82 0.31
N GLY A 60 24.50 -10.97 -0.35
CA GLY A 60 23.35 -11.88 -0.23
C GLY A 60 22.10 -11.49 -1.05
N PHE A 61 22.17 -10.40 -1.83
CA PHE A 61 21.12 -9.97 -2.76
C PHE A 61 21.18 -10.70 -4.09
N THR A 62 20.01 -10.95 -4.67
CA THR A 62 19.81 -11.66 -5.92
C THR A 62 18.76 -10.94 -6.76
N LEU A 63 18.99 -10.81 -8.06
CA LEU A 63 17.98 -10.37 -9.02
C LEU A 63 17.28 -11.61 -9.59
N ASN A 64 15.98 -11.72 -9.32
CA ASN A 64 15.14 -12.88 -9.61
C ASN A 64 14.11 -12.59 -10.72
N GLY A 65 13.94 -11.32 -11.07
CA GLY A 65 13.04 -10.89 -12.14
C GLY A 65 13.37 -9.48 -12.60
N ILE A 66 13.10 -9.22 -13.87
CA ILE A 66 13.22 -7.91 -14.50
C ILE A 66 11.98 -7.62 -15.32
N GLY A 67 11.66 -6.35 -15.52
CA GLY A 67 10.59 -5.95 -16.41
C GLY A 67 10.70 -4.51 -16.88
N GLY A 68 9.91 -4.19 -17.88
CA GLY A 68 9.83 -2.86 -18.47
C GLY A 68 8.39 -2.48 -18.74
N LEU A 69 8.09 -1.21 -18.57
CA LEU A 69 6.83 -0.57 -18.93
C LEU A 69 7.10 0.51 -19.96
N VAL A 70 6.32 0.55 -21.03
CA VAL A 70 6.32 1.66 -21.99
C VAL A 70 4.87 2.02 -22.28
N GLY A 71 4.55 3.30 -22.14
CA GLY A 71 3.25 3.85 -22.50
C GLY A 71 3.39 5.09 -23.35
N VAL A 72 2.61 5.15 -24.43
CA VAL A 72 2.50 6.27 -25.36
C VAL A 72 1.08 6.78 -25.30
N ASN A 73 0.93 8.10 -25.12
CA ASN A 73 -0.34 8.73 -24.78
C ASN A 73 -0.98 8.08 -23.55
N ARG A 74 -0.18 7.95 -22.48
CA ARG A 74 -0.52 7.31 -21.20
C ARG A 74 0.12 8.10 -20.06
N ALA A 75 -0.59 8.23 -18.94
CA ALA A 75 -0.10 8.89 -17.72
C ALA A 75 -0.31 8.00 -16.50
N ALA A 76 0.47 8.15 -15.43
CA ALA A 76 0.28 7.40 -14.21
C ALA A 76 -0.84 8.01 -13.35
N ASN A 77 -1.86 7.22 -13.02
CA ASN A 77 -2.92 7.60 -12.10
C ASN A 77 -2.50 7.27 -10.65
N THR A 78 -1.81 8.20 -10.00
CA THR A 78 -1.26 8.02 -8.65
C THR A 78 -2.34 7.76 -7.60
N ASP A 79 -3.52 8.35 -7.74
CA ASP A 79 -4.63 8.11 -6.80
C ASP A 79 -5.19 6.69 -6.94
N TYR A 80 -5.33 6.20 -8.17
CA TYR A 80 -5.71 4.80 -8.41
C TYR A 80 -4.64 3.83 -7.90
N LEU A 81 -3.36 4.10 -8.19
CA LEU A 81 -2.22 3.30 -7.71
C LEU A 81 -2.19 3.24 -6.18
N ARG A 82 -2.43 4.37 -5.49
CA ARG A 82 -2.57 4.41 -4.03
C ARG A 82 -3.76 3.57 -3.56
N GLY A 83 -4.89 3.62 -4.28
CA GLY A 83 -6.05 2.78 -4.01
C GLY A 83 -5.75 1.28 -4.05
N LEU A 84 -4.83 0.83 -4.91
CA LEU A 84 -4.43 -0.58 -5.01
C LEU A 84 -3.75 -1.11 -3.74
N LEU A 85 -3.20 -0.25 -2.88
CA LEU A 85 -2.61 -0.64 -1.59
C LEU A 85 -3.62 -1.35 -0.68
N SER A 86 -4.83 -0.79 -0.60
CA SER A 86 -5.91 -1.36 0.22
C SER A 86 -6.33 -2.75 -0.26
N GLY A 87 -6.30 -2.97 -1.58
CA GLY A 87 -6.67 -4.24 -2.22
C GLY A 87 -5.54 -5.26 -2.27
N GLY A 88 -4.27 -4.85 -2.13
CA GLY A 88 -3.10 -5.72 -2.28
C GLY A 88 -2.87 -6.19 -3.70
N GLN A 89 -3.25 -5.35 -4.66
CA GLN A 89 -3.24 -5.70 -6.09
C GLN A 89 -1.97 -5.23 -6.81
N LEU A 90 -1.00 -4.65 -6.08
CA LEU A 90 0.24 -4.15 -6.68
C LEU A 90 1.14 -5.27 -7.24
N ASP A 91 1.09 -6.47 -6.67
CA ASP A 91 1.82 -7.62 -7.18
C ASP A 91 1.33 -8.04 -8.58
N GLN A 92 0.03 -7.89 -8.85
CA GLN A 92 -0.57 -8.10 -10.17
C GLN A 92 -0.09 -7.07 -11.21
N LEU A 93 0.32 -5.88 -10.77
CA LEU A 93 0.84 -4.85 -11.66
C LEU A 93 2.35 -5.01 -11.89
N LEU A 94 3.13 -5.33 -10.85
CA LEU A 94 4.59 -5.42 -10.93
C LEU A 94 5.08 -6.74 -11.57
N PHE A 95 4.66 -7.88 -11.01
CA PHE A 95 5.08 -9.21 -11.47
C PHE A 95 3.91 -10.19 -11.37
N PRO A 96 2.92 -10.08 -12.27
CA PRO A 96 1.75 -10.96 -12.24
C PRO A 96 2.17 -12.41 -12.47
N ALA A 97 1.97 -13.26 -11.45
CA ALA A 97 2.36 -14.66 -11.51
C ALA A 97 1.55 -15.45 -12.55
N ASN A 98 0.24 -15.17 -12.65
CA ASN A 98 -0.70 -15.89 -13.50
C ASN A 98 -1.61 -14.95 -14.30
N VAL A 99 -1.02 -14.19 -15.23
CA VAL A 99 -1.80 -13.28 -16.10
C VAL A 99 -2.89 -14.02 -16.90
N LEU A 100 -2.70 -15.32 -17.13
CA LEU A 100 -3.64 -16.15 -17.89
C LEU A 100 -4.88 -16.57 -17.08
N ASP A 101 -4.82 -16.56 -15.74
CA ASP A 101 -5.95 -16.98 -14.90
C ASP A 101 -7.06 -15.92 -14.91
N ASN A 102 -6.69 -14.64 -14.94
CA ASN A 102 -7.63 -13.54 -15.05
C ASN A 102 -7.08 -12.39 -15.92
N PRO A 103 -6.99 -12.59 -17.24
CA PRO A 103 -6.39 -11.62 -18.15
C PRO A 103 -7.18 -10.32 -18.20
N ALA A 104 -8.50 -10.38 -18.13
CA ALA A 104 -9.37 -9.19 -18.16
C ALA A 104 -9.14 -8.28 -16.95
N ALA A 105 -9.04 -8.85 -15.74
CA ALA A 105 -8.77 -8.07 -14.53
C ALA A 105 -7.37 -7.44 -14.57
N ALA A 106 -6.34 -8.19 -14.98
CA ALA A 106 -4.98 -7.66 -15.10
C ALA A 106 -4.90 -6.49 -16.09
N LEU A 107 -5.56 -6.62 -17.24
CA LEU A 107 -5.65 -5.56 -18.24
C LEU A 107 -6.41 -4.33 -17.70
N ALA A 108 -7.53 -4.53 -17.01
CA ALA A 108 -8.31 -3.43 -16.43
C ALA A 108 -7.54 -2.66 -15.34
N VAL A 109 -6.84 -3.38 -14.45
CA VAL A 109 -5.98 -2.76 -13.42
C VAL A 109 -4.85 -1.98 -14.09
N THR A 110 -4.24 -2.54 -15.14
CA THR A 110 -3.15 -1.88 -15.86
C THR A 110 -3.65 -0.61 -16.58
N ASP A 111 -4.81 -0.67 -17.24
CA ASP A 111 -5.42 0.46 -17.92
C ASP A 111 -5.83 1.58 -16.96
N ALA A 112 -6.42 1.23 -15.82
CA ALA A 112 -6.80 2.20 -14.79
C ALA A 112 -5.59 2.81 -14.06
N SER A 113 -4.49 2.05 -13.93
CA SER A 113 -3.22 2.53 -13.38
C SER A 113 -2.50 3.49 -14.32
N PHE A 114 -2.61 3.24 -15.62
CA PHE A 114 -1.99 4.06 -16.67
C PHE A 114 -3.04 4.44 -17.73
N PRO A 115 -4.00 5.32 -17.43
CA PRO A 115 -5.05 5.68 -18.37
C PRO A 115 -4.51 6.40 -19.60
N ALA A 116 -5.28 6.35 -20.69
CA ALA A 116 -4.96 7.10 -21.91
C ALA A 116 -4.95 8.61 -21.62
N THR A 117 -3.83 9.25 -21.93
CA THR A 117 -3.64 10.69 -21.73
C THR A 117 -2.73 11.21 -22.83
N GLU A 118 -3.31 11.99 -23.73
CA GLU A 118 -2.63 12.49 -24.92
C GLU A 118 -1.38 13.30 -24.59
N GLY A 119 -0.31 13.10 -25.36
CA GLY A 119 0.95 13.83 -25.23
C GLY A 119 1.78 13.43 -24.00
N ARG A 120 1.36 12.39 -23.27
CA ARG A 120 2.06 11.85 -22.10
C ARG A 120 2.70 10.51 -22.41
N TYR A 121 3.89 10.29 -21.85
CA TYR A 121 4.66 9.07 -22.05
C TYR A 121 5.13 8.55 -20.71
N VAL A 122 4.98 7.25 -20.49
CA VAL A 122 5.48 6.57 -19.29
C VAL A 122 6.54 5.54 -19.67
N PHE A 123 7.63 5.53 -18.92
CA PHE A 123 8.69 4.54 -19.04
C PHE A 123 8.98 3.98 -17.65
N GLY A 124 8.94 2.66 -17.50
CA GLY A 124 9.16 2.02 -16.21
C GLY A 124 10.17 0.89 -16.27
N LEU A 125 10.92 0.74 -15.19
CA LEU A 125 11.80 -0.39 -14.93
C LEU A 125 11.27 -1.14 -13.71
N LEU A 126 11.20 -2.45 -13.82
CA LEU A 126 10.73 -3.35 -12.78
C LEU A 126 11.85 -4.31 -12.40
N ALA A 127 11.98 -4.58 -11.10
CA ALA A 127 12.95 -5.52 -10.58
C ALA A 127 12.34 -6.34 -9.44
N LYS A 128 12.63 -7.63 -9.42
CA LYS A 128 12.31 -8.54 -8.32
C LYS A 128 13.62 -8.96 -7.66
N ILE A 129 13.84 -8.46 -6.45
CA ILE A 129 15.09 -8.63 -5.70
C ILE A 129 14.82 -9.56 -4.52
N GLY A 130 15.68 -10.56 -4.32
CA GLY A 130 15.65 -11.43 -3.14
C GLY A 130 16.89 -11.25 -2.28
N TRP A 131 16.78 -11.50 -0.98
CA TRP A 131 17.90 -11.50 -0.05
C TRP A 131 17.84 -12.70 0.92
N GLY A 132 19.01 -13.19 1.34
CA GLY A 132 19.14 -14.32 2.29
C GLY A 132 19.49 -15.67 1.65
N ALA A 133 20.12 -15.67 0.46
CA ALA A 133 20.53 -16.91 -0.20
C ALA A 133 21.31 -17.86 0.75
N PRO A 134 21.05 -19.19 0.72
CA PRO A 134 20.27 -19.94 -0.28
C PRO A 134 18.75 -20.01 -0.04
N LYS A 135 18.24 -19.64 1.14
CA LYS A 135 16.80 -19.59 1.43
C LYS A 135 16.35 -18.13 1.49
N THR A 136 15.73 -17.61 0.43
CA THR A 136 15.28 -16.21 0.35
C THR A 136 14.39 -15.84 1.54
N LEU A 137 14.85 -14.94 2.39
CA LEU A 137 14.13 -14.47 3.57
C LEU A 137 13.34 -13.20 3.32
N LEU A 138 13.83 -12.39 2.38
CA LEU A 138 13.25 -11.11 2.00
C LEU A 138 13.14 -11.05 0.48
N THR A 139 12.00 -10.58 -0.02
CA THR A 139 11.76 -10.28 -1.43
C THR A 139 11.22 -8.87 -1.56
N LEU A 140 11.73 -8.13 -2.53
CA LEU A 140 11.26 -6.81 -2.90
C LEU A 140 10.92 -6.84 -4.40
N ASP A 141 9.64 -6.71 -4.71
CA ASP A 141 9.17 -6.37 -6.04
C ASP A 141 9.10 -4.85 -6.10
N VAL A 142 9.81 -4.21 -7.03
CA VAL A 142 9.88 -2.76 -7.14
C VAL A 142 9.72 -2.31 -8.58
N GLY A 143 8.99 -1.22 -8.78
CA GLY A 143 8.84 -0.54 -10.06
C GLY A 143 9.17 0.94 -9.94
N LEU A 144 10.01 1.42 -10.83
CA LEU A 144 10.36 2.84 -10.97
C LEU A 144 9.88 3.34 -12.33
N ILE A 145 8.93 4.27 -12.33
CA ILE A 145 8.26 4.76 -13.53
C ILE A 145 8.47 6.26 -13.65
N ILE A 146 8.90 6.73 -14.81
CA ILE A 146 9.01 8.15 -15.14
C ILE A 146 7.95 8.54 -16.17
N GLU A 147 7.30 9.67 -15.94
CA GLU A 147 6.32 10.29 -16.83
C GLU A 147 6.87 11.59 -17.42
N LEU A 148 6.75 11.73 -18.74
CA LEU A 148 7.31 12.80 -19.57
C LEU A 148 6.23 13.35 -20.53
N PRO A 149 6.39 14.56 -21.11
CA PRO A 149 7.51 15.51 -20.96
C PRO A 149 7.34 16.55 -19.83
N ALA A 150 6.14 17.10 -19.61
CA ALA A 150 5.84 18.02 -18.49
C ALA A 150 4.35 17.95 -18.12
N PRO A 151 3.98 17.89 -16.83
CA PRO A 151 4.86 17.84 -15.65
C PRO A 151 5.71 16.57 -15.63
N VAL A 152 6.97 16.63 -15.18
CA VAL A 152 7.78 15.41 -15.02
C VAL A 152 7.41 14.78 -13.69
N ARG A 153 7.09 13.49 -13.69
CA ARG A 153 6.75 12.74 -12.48
C ARG A 153 7.54 11.46 -12.38
N LEU A 154 8.05 11.16 -11.20
CA LEU A 154 8.63 9.86 -10.87
C LEU A 154 7.67 9.12 -9.94
N VAL A 155 7.27 7.90 -10.29
CA VAL A 155 6.41 7.04 -9.49
C VAL A 155 7.20 5.81 -9.07
N LEU A 156 7.16 5.49 -7.78
CA LEU A 156 7.76 4.33 -7.17
C LEU A 156 6.65 3.41 -6.66
N LEU A 157 6.70 2.15 -7.03
CA LEU A 157 5.77 1.12 -6.57
C LEU A 157 6.57 -0.02 -5.95
N GLY A 158 6.06 -0.65 -4.91
CA GLY A 158 6.70 -1.86 -4.44
C GLY A 158 5.90 -2.71 -3.47
N VAL A 159 6.32 -3.96 -3.38
CA VAL A 159 5.81 -4.97 -2.45
C VAL A 159 7.03 -5.60 -1.79
N LEU A 160 7.20 -5.30 -0.51
CA LEU A 160 8.20 -5.92 0.34
C LEU A 160 7.57 -7.10 1.08
N GLN A 161 8.22 -8.26 1.04
CA GLN A 161 7.84 -9.41 1.85
C GLN A 161 9.06 -9.93 2.60
N ALA A 162 8.90 -10.22 3.88
CA ALA A 162 9.93 -10.83 4.71
C ALA A 162 9.31 -11.93 5.58
N THR A 163 9.92 -13.11 5.57
CA THR A 163 9.53 -14.23 6.42
C THR A 163 10.74 -14.72 7.21
N LEU A 164 10.78 -14.35 8.49
CA LEU A 164 11.94 -14.55 9.36
C LEU A 164 11.64 -15.49 10.52
N PRO A 165 12.61 -16.31 10.97
CA PRO A 165 13.92 -16.56 10.33
C PRO A 165 13.82 -17.55 9.15
N SER A 166 12.66 -18.21 8.95
CA SER A 166 12.41 -19.13 7.84
C SER A 166 10.90 -19.32 7.62
N PHE A 167 10.51 -19.80 6.44
CA PHE A 167 9.11 -20.12 6.12
C PHE A 167 8.51 -21.24 6.97
N ASP A 168 9.33 -22.21 7.38
CA ASP A 168 8.86 -23.40 8.12
C ASP A 168 8.50 -23.07 9.58
N LYS A 169 9.16 -22.06 10.16
CA LYS A 169 8.97 -21.60 11.54
C LYS A 169 9.06 -20.08 11.60
N PRO A 170 8.07 -19.35 11.07
CA PRO A 170 8.14 -17.90 11.00
C PRO A 170 7.81 -17.27 12.35
N ILE A 171 8.72 -16.44 12.84
CA ILE A 171 8.52 -15.53 13.98
C ILE A 171 7.96 -14.19 13.49
N LEU A 172 8.33 -13.76 12.29
CA LEU A 172 7.79 -12.55 11.66
C LEU A 172 7.46 -12.84 10.21
N ARG A 173 6.19 -12.65 9.84
CA ARG A 173 5.77 -12.43 8.45
C ARG A 173 5.47 -10.96 8.31
N LEU A 174 6.18 -10.27 7.44
CA LEU A 174 5.97 -8.87 7.14
C LEU A 174 5.70 -8.76 5.65
N ARG A 175 4.58 -8.16 5.28
CA ARG A 175 4.30 -7.69 3.93
C ARG A 175 3.90 -6.23 3.98
N ALA A 176 4.64 -5.40 3.25
CA ALA A 176 4.41 -3.98 3.13
C ALA A 176 4.31 -3.61 1.65
N ASP A 177 3.16 -3.12 1.25
CA ASP A 177 2.90 -2.63 -0.10
C ASP A 177 3.05 -1.10 -0.04
N PHE A 178 3.69 -0.47 -1.04
CA PHE A 178 3.92 0.98 -1.04
C PHE A 178 3.83 1.61 -2.43
N VAL A 179 3.37 2.86 -2.45
CA VAL A 179 3.34 3.75 -3.62
C VAL A 179 3.93 5.09 -3.22
N GLY A 180 4.85 5.62 -4.03
CA GLY A 180 5.37 6.96 -3.90
C GLY A 180 5.36 7.70 -5.22
N SER A 181 5.30 9.02 -5.16
CA SER A 181 5.38 9.88 -6.33
C SER A 181 6.14 11.17 -6.02
N VAL A 182 6.96 11.61 -6.96
CA VAL A 182 7.63 12.91 -6.96
C VAL A 182 7.15 13.66 -8.20
N ASP A 183 6.46 14.78 -8.01
CA ASP A 183 6.11 15.70 -9.10
C ASP A 183 7.11 16.87 -9.09
N PHE A 184 8.00 16.88 -10.07
CA PHE A 184 9.06 17.90 -10.15
C PHE A 184 8.53 19.27 -10.54
N GLY A 185 7.37 19.33 -11.22
CA GLY A 185 6.74 20.60 -11.59
C GLY A 185 6.04 21.24 -10.41
N ALA A 186 5.30 20.45 -9.62
CA ALA A 186 4.59 20.92 -8.43
C ALA A 186 5.49 21.03 -7.19
N GLY A 187 6.68 20.42 -7.19
CA GLY A 187 7.55 20.37 -6.02
C GLY A 187 6.93 19.54 -4.89
N SER A 188 6.31 18.41 -5.22
CA SER A 188 5.64 17.54 -4.26
C SER A 188 6.25 16.15 -4.21
N VAL A 189 6.30 15.58 -3.01
CA VAL A 189 6.62 14.18 -2.73
C VAL A 189 5.49 13.58 -1.91
N GLU A 190 5.00 12.43 -2.36
CA GLU A 190 4.01 11.62 -1.67
C GLU A 190 4.53 10.20 -1.54
N PHE A 191 4.27 9.57 -0.41
CA PHE A 191 4.55 8.16 -0.21
C PHE A 191 3.51 7.58 0.74
N ASP A 192 2.94 6.44 0.39
CA ASP A 192 1.93 5.71 1.14
C ASP A 192 2.37 4.25 1.24
N ALA A 193 2.16 3.65 2.40
CA ALA A 193 2.49 2.25 2.64
C ALA A 193 1.43 1.58 3.51
N THR A 194 1.15 0.31 3.24
CA THR A 194 0.18 -0.50 4.00
C THR A 194 0.82 -1.81 4.41
N LEU A 195 0.74 -2.12 5.71
CA LEU A 195 1.03 -3.44 6.25
C LEU A 195 -0.19 -4.34 6.07
N ARG A 196 0.01 -5.43 5.34
CA ARG A 196 -1.02 -6.44 5.06
C ARG A 196 -0.46 -7.83 5.28
N ASP A 197 -1.33 -8.81 5.48
CA ASP A 197 -0.96 -10.23 5.57
C ASP A 197 0.26 -10.51 6.48
N SER A 198 0.45 -9.64 7.49
CA SER A 198 1.61 -9.61 8.36
C SER A 198 1.24 -10.21 9.72
N SER A 199 2.19 -10.88 10.37
CA SER A 199 1.98 -11.48 11.68
C SER A 199 3.26 -11.68 12.46
N ILE A 200 3.13 -11.66 13.79
CA ILE A 200 4.17 -12.01 14.74
C ILE A 200 3.83 -13.40 15.34
N LEU A 201 4.85 -14.25 15.46
CA LEU A 201 4.77 -15.64 15.96
C LEU A 201 3.73 -16.50 15.22
N ASP A 202 3.46 -16.19 13.95
CA ASP A 202 2.42 -16.80 13.12
C ASP A 202 1.01 -16.79 13.75
N ARG A 203 0.80 -15.90 14.72
CA ARG A 203 -0.40 -15.93 15.58
C ARG A 203 -1.04 -14.56 15.76
N PHE A 204 -0.25 -13.50 15.79
CA PHE A 204 -0.72 -12.16 16.09
C PHE A 204 -0.68 -11.31 14.83
N PRO A 205 -1.83 -11.11 14.15
CA PRO A 205 -1.90 -10.27 12.96
C PRO A 205 -1.40 -8.85 13.23
N LEU A 206 -0.63 -8.33 12.28
CA LEU A 206 -0.13 -6.97 12.23
C LEU A 206 -0.69 -6.29 10.97
N SER A 207 -1.24 -5.09 11.12
CA SER A 207 -1.75 -4.30 10.00
C SER A 207 -1.64 -2.80 10.30
N GLY A 208 -1.86 -1.97 9.28
CA GLY A 208 -1.95 -0.52 9.44
C GLY A 208 -1.24 0.23 8.32
N ASP A 209 -1.44 1.54 8.29
CA ASP A 209 -0.98 2.38 7.17
C ASP A 209 0.08 3.38 7.62
N GLY A 210 0.88 3.84 6.68
CA GLY A 210 1.79 4.95 6.85
C GLY A 210 1.74 5.88 5.64
N ALA A 211 2.02 7.16 5.87
CA ALA A 211 2.06 8.16 4.83
C ALA A 211 3.14 9.21 5.10
N PHE A 212 3.71 9.73 4.02
CA PHE A 212 4.60 10.87 4.01
C PHE A 212 4.13 11.85 2.93
N ARG A 213 4.13 13.14 3.26
CA ARG A 213 3.90 14.24 2.30
C ARG A 213 4.91 15.33 2.52
N LEU A 214 5.47 15.82 1.43
CA LEU A 214 6.29 17.02 1.37
C LEU A 214 5.85 17.85 0.17
N TYR A 215 5.16 18.96 0.40
CA TYR A 215 4.77 19.90 -0.64
C TYR A 215 5.49 21.22 -0.47
N GLN A 216 6.00 21.77 -1.56
CA GLN A 216 6.63 23.07 -1.62
C GLN A 216 5.67 24.12 -2.19
N GLY A 217 6.09 25.39 -2.16
CA GLY A 217 5.33 26.50 -2.76
C GLY A 217 4.31 27.14 -1.82
N GLN A 218 3.14 27.51 -2.36
CA GLN A 218 2.17 28.38 -1.68
C GLN A 218 1.41 27.69 -0.52
N ASN A 219 1.19 26.37 -0.63
CA ASN A 219 0.48 25.59 0.39
C ASN A 219 1.37 24.45 0.90
N PRO A 220 2.45 24.77 1.62
CA PRO A 220 3.45 23.78 2.01
C PRO A 220 2.85 22.79 3.01
N VAL A 221 3.22 21.53 2.84
CA VAL A 221 2.82 20.43 3.74
C VAL A 221 4.07 19.66 4.09
N PHE A 222 4.25 19.38 5.37
CA PHE A 222 5.19 18.37 5.84
C PHE A 222 4.46 17.50 6.85
N LEU A 223 4.36 16.22 6.56
CA LEU A 223 3.88 15.21 7.49
C LEU A 223 4.56 13.87 7.23
N LEU A 224 4.77 13.12 8.30
CA LEU A 224 5.13 11.72 8.33
C LEU A 224 4.25 11.04 9.38
N THR A 225 3.60 9.95 9.03
CA THR A 225 2.74 9.21 9.94
C THR A 225 2.85 7.71 9.73
N ALA A 226 2.79 6.96 10.83
CA ALA A 226 2.50 5.54 10.85
C ALA A 226 1.31 5.36 11.81
N GLY A 227 0.19 4.87 11.29
CA GLY A 227 -1.05 4.70 12.04
C GLY A 227 -1.94 5.94 12.10
N GLY A 228 -1.70 6.99 11.31
CA GLY A 228 -2.51 8.21 11.32
C GLY A 228 -2.13 9.20 12.43
N PHE A 229 -3.07 10.07 12.81
CA PHE A 229 -2.82 11.26 13.65
C PHE A 229 -3.55 11.20 14.99
N HIS A 230 -3.23 12.12 15.90
CA HIS A 230 -3.99 12.34 17.11
C HIS A 230 -5.48 12.60 16.81
N PRO A 231 -6.44 12.06 17.59
CA PRO A 231 -7.87 12.19 17.29
C PRO A 231 -8.37 13.64 17.13
N ALA A 232 -7.80 14.56 17.90
CA ALA A 232 -8.12 15.99 17.81
C ALA A 232 -7.34 16.76 16.73
N PHE A 233 -6.40 16.11 16.01
CA PHE A 233 -5.61 16.76 14.97
C PHE A 233 -6.28 16.61 13.61
N GLN A 234 -6.44 17.73 12.92
CA GLN A 234 -6.93 17.76 11.53
C GLN A 234 -5.75 18.02 10.60
N PRO A 235 -5.32 17.03 9.78
CA PRO A 235 -4.27 17.27 8.80
C PRO A 235 -4.75 18.28 7.74
N PRO A 236 -3.82 19.01 7.09
CA PRO A 236 -4.16 19.95 6.03
C PRO A 236 -5.00 19.28 4.94
N ALA A 237 -6.11 19.91 4.53
CA ALA A 237 -7.04 19.32 3.55
C ALA A 237 -6.39 19.06 2.19
N ASN A 238 -5.35 19.82 1.84
CA ASN A 238 -4.60 19.64 0.59
C ASN A 238 -3.62 18.47 0.62
N ALA A 239 -3.40 17.81 1.77
CA ALA A 239 -2.40 16.73 1.94
C ALA A 239 -2.71 15.43 1.16
N ASN A 240 -3.85 15.35 0.47
CA ASN A 240 -4.29 14.20 -0.33
C ASN A 240 -4.05 12.84 0.38
N LEU A 241 -4.51 12.75 1.63
CA LEU A 241 -4.33 11.56 2.45
C LEU A 241 -5.51 10.60 2.28
N PRO A 242 -5.26 9.28 2.15
CA PRO A 242 -6.31 8.29 2.28
C PRO A 242 -6.80 8.20 3.75
N GLN A 243 -7.85 7.42 3.98
CA GLN A 243 -8.24 7.06 5.35
C GLN A 243 -7.22 6.08 5.95
N LEU A 244 -6.32 6.59 6.78
CA LEU A 244 -5.25 5.81 7.41
C LEU A 244 -5.77 4.94 8.56
N GLN A 245 -5.46 3.65 8.53
CA GLN A 245 -5.69 2.73 9.64
C GLN A 245 -4.56 2.81 10.68
N ARG A 246 -4.93 2.71 11.96
CA ARG A 246 -3.96 2.57 13.06
C ARG A 246 -3.04 1.37 12.82
N LEU A 247 -1.80 1.47 13.29
CA LEU A 247 -0.96 0.28 13.45
C LEU A 247 -1.63 -0.62 14.47
N ARG A 248 -1.98 -1.84 14.07
CA ARG A 248 -2.83 -2.76 14.84
C ARG A 248 -2.09 -4.07 15.05
N LEU A 249 -2.01 -4.50 16.30
CA LEU A 249 -1.58 -5.82 16.71
C LEU A 249 -2.75 -6.54 17.40
N ALA A 250 -3.23 -7.62 16.80
CA ALA A 250 -4.28 -8.45 17.38
C ALA A 250 -3.68 -9.57 18.23
N LEU A 251 -3.77 -9.46 19.56
CA LEU A 251 -3.33 -10.51 20.50
C LEU A 251 -4.36 -11.64 20.57
N ALA A 252 -5.64 -11.29 20.41
CA ALA A 252 -6.72 -12.21 20.11
C ALA A 252 -7.79 -11.47 19.30
N ASP A 253 -8.39 -12.14 18.33
CA ASP A 253 -9.43 -11.55 17.48
C ASP A 253 -10.48 -12.59 17.08
N SER A 254 -11.08 -13.20 18.09
CA SER A 254 -12.16 -14.18 17.93
C SER A 254 -13.51 -13.53 18.23
N ARG A 255 -14.60 -14.20 17.86
CA ARG A 255 -15.96 -13.71 18.16
C ARG A 255 -16.18 -13.50 19.65
N ASP A 256 -15.67 -14.40 20.49
CA ASP A 256 -16.00 -14.47 21.92
C ASP A 256 -14.93 -13.81 22.79
N PHE A 257 -13.72 -13.60 22.26
CA PHE A 257 -12.63 -12.92 22.94
C PHE A 257 -11.79 -12.11 21.95
N ARG A 258 -11.69 -10.79 22.19
CA ARG A 258 -10.82 -9.88 21.42
C ARG A 258 -9.94 -9.10 22.37
N LEU A 259 -8.66 -9.02 22.04
CA LEU A 259 -7.67 -8.19 22.70
C LEU A 259 -6.79 -7.58 21.61
N VAL A 260 -6.98 -6.29 21.35
CA VAL A 260 -6.37 -5.61 20.21
C VAL A 260 -5.65 -4.37 20.69
N LEU A 261 -4.37 -4.25 20.34
CA LEU A 261 -3.58 -3.05 20.55
C LEU A 261 -3.54 -2.26 19.24
N GLN A 262 -3.83 -0.97 19.30
CA GLN A 262 -3.70 -0.02 18.22
C GLN A 262 -2.72 1.08 18.65
N THR A 263 -1.92 1.60 17.73
CA THR A 263 -1.01 2.73 17.99
C THR A 263 -0.81 3.59 16.76
N TYR A 264 -0.32 4.80 16.97
CA TYR A 264 0.13 5.69 15.92
C TYR A 264 1.28 6.57 16.39
N LEU A 265 2.05 7.04 15.41
CA LEU A 265 3.05 8.08 15.53
C LEU A 265 2.89 9.02 14.33
N ALA A 266 2.85 10.33 14.58
CA ALA A 266 2.87 11.32 13.52
C ALA A 266 3.78 12.50 13.86
N ILE A 267 4.43 13.02 12.83
CA ILE A 267 5.27 14.21 12.87
C ILE A 267 4.78 15.14 11.77
N THR A 268 4.56 16.41 12.09
CA THR A 268 4.24 17.45 11.11
C THR A 268 5.23 18.59 11.24
N SER A 269 5.07 19.65 10.45
CA SER A 269 5.89 20.86 10.56
C SER A 269 5.86 21.51 11.94
N ASN A 270 4.83 21.24 12.74
CA ASN A 270 4.60 21.92 14.01
C ASN A 270 4.12 20.99 15.14
N THR A 271 4.03 19.68 14.91
CA THR A 271 3.59 18.75 15.95
C THR A 271 4.34 17.43 15.95
N VAL A 272 4.46 16.82 17.13
CA VAL A 272 4.78 15.40 17.32
C VAL A 272 3.61 14.78 18.08
N GLN A 273 3.11 13.66 17.58
CA GLN A 273 1.88 13.04 18.04
C GLN A 273 2.12 11.54 18.24
N VAL A 274 1.68 11.00 19.36
CA VAL A 274 1.80 9.57 19.65
C VAL A 274 0.60 9.13 20.48
N GLY A 275 0.12 7.92 20.25
CA GLY A 275 -0.92 7.35 21.08
C GLY A 275 -1.04 5.86 20.91
N ALA A 276 -1.71 5.23 21.86
CA ALA A 276 -2.04 3.83 21.80
C ALA A 276 -3.36 3.54 22.50
N ARG A 277 -4.03 2.49 22.04
CA ARG A 277 -5.31 2.02 22.57
C ARG A 277 -5.30 0.51 22.64
N LEU A 278 -5.63 -0.04 23.81
CA LEU A 278 -5.89 -1.45 24.03
C LEU A 278 -7.41 -1.62 24.18
N ASP A 279 -8.02 -2.42 23.32
CA ASP A 279 -9.42 -2.79 23.40
C ASP A 279 -9.57 -4.25 23.84
N LEU A 280 -10.48 -4.51 24.78
CA LEU A 280 -10.86 -5.82 25.30
C LEU A 280 -12.34 -6.06 25.03
N PHE A 281 -12.67 -7.25 24.51
CA PHE A 281 -14.02 -7.74 24.42
C PHE A 281 -14.07 -9.19 24.91
N VAL A 282 -15.05 -9.51 25.74
CA VAL A 282 -15.34 -10.87 26.21
C VAL A 282 -16.85 -11.11 26.09
N ASP A 283 -17.23 -12.14 25.33
CA ASP A 283 -18.60 -12.66 25.33
C ASP A 283 -18.81 -13.54 26.57
N LEU A 284 -19.93 -13.35 27.25
CA LEU A 284 -20.26 -14.04 28.50
C LEU A 284 -21.60 -14.77 28.35
N PRO A 285 -21.83 -15.86 29.10
CA PRO A 285 -23.11 -16.57 29.07
C PRO A 285 -24.31 -15.67 29.35
N LEU A 286 -25.50 -16.13 28.95
CA LEU A 286 -26.79 -15.46 29.19
C LEU A 286 -26.92 -14.07 28.52
N GLY A 287 -26.17 -13.87 27.42
CA GLY A 287 -26.22 -12.65 26.62
C GLY A 287 -25.49 -11.48 27.26
N PHE A 288 -24.57 -11.73 28.19
CA PHE A 288 -23.72 -10.70 28.77
C PHE A 288 -22.47 -10.49 27.92
N SER A 289 -21.91 -9.28 27.94
CA SER A 289 -20.58 -9.04 27.41
C SER A 289 -19.81 -8.05 28.27
N LEU A 290 -18.49 -8.17 28.27
CA LEU A 290 -17.57 -7.22 28.88
C LEU A 290 -16.80 -6.52 27.77
N GLU A 291 -16.87 -5.19 27.76
CA GLU A 291 -16.11 -4.33 26.86
C GLU A 291 -15.20 -3.44 27.71
N GLY A 292 -13.91 -3.46 27.42
CA GLY A 292 -12.91 -2.66 28.11
C GLY A 292 -12.05 -1.90 27.12
N HIS A 293 -11.54 -0.75 27.55
CA HIS A 293 -10.50 -0.05 26.83
C HIS A 293 -9.54 0.67 27.77
N LEU A 294 -8.31 0.82 27.32
CA LEU A 294 -7.27 1.66 27.91
C LEU A 294 -6.60 2.41 26.77
N PHE A 295 -6.42 3.71 26.89
CA PHE A 295 -5.73 4.49 25.86
C PHE A 295 -4.92 5.63 26.47
N PHE A 296 -3.96 6.08 25.68
CA PHE A 296 -3.43 7.42 25.81
C PHE A 296 -3.25 8.03 24.42
N ASP A 297 -3.46 9.33 24.34
CA ASP A 297 -3.19 10.14 23.16
C ASP A 297 -2.37 11.36 23.61
N THR A 298 -1.32 11.69 22.87
CA THR A 298 -0.45 12.83 23.15
C THR A 298 -0.21 13.61 21.87
N LEU A 299 -0.38 14.93 21.96
CA LEU A 299 -0.04 15.89 20.93
C LEU A 299 0.81 16.99 21.53
N PHE A 300 2.04 17.07 21.04
CA PHE A 300 2.96 18.15 21.31
C PHE A 300 2.98 19.10 20.12
N GLN A 301 2.58 20.35 20.32
CA GLN A 301 2.66 21.42 19.33
C GLN A 301 3.74 22.42 19.72
N PHE A 302 4.63 22.78 18.79
CA PHE A 302 5.75 23.67 19.07
C PHE A 302 5.33 25.14 19.10
N ASN A 303 4.50 25.61 18.16
CA ASN A 303 4.13 27.02 18.04
C ASN A 303 2.67 27.27 17.57
N PRO A 304 1.83 27.96 18.36
CA PRO A 304 2.05 28.27 19.77
C PRO A 304 2.22 26.99 20.56
N PHE A 305 3.06 27.02 21.60
CA PHE A 305 3.32 25.84 22.41
C PHE A 305 2.03 25.31 23.02
N ARG A 306 1.72 24.03 22.79
CA ARG A 306 0.60 23.32 23.40
C ARG A 306 0.99 21.87 23.63
N LEU A 307 0.69 21.37 24.82
CA LEU A 307 0.76 19.96 25.15
C LEU A 307 -0.65 19.48 25.47
N ASP A 308 -1.14 18.52 24.70
CA ASP A 308 -2.40 17.81 24.92
C ASP A 308 -2.04 16.37 25.28
N VAL A 309 -2.45 15.92 26.45
CA VAL A 309 -2.25 14.55 26.93
C VAL A 309 -3.60 14.09 27.44
N GLN A 310 -4.07 12.96 26.90
CA GLN A 310 -5.33 12.34 27.27
C GLN A 310 -5.01 10.92 27.66
N ILE A 311 -5.43 10.49 28.85
CA ILE A 311 -5.30 9.11 29.29
C ILE A 311 -6.66 8.67 29.77
N GLY A 312 -7.14 7.54 29.26
CA GLY A 312 -8.45 7.06 29.63
C GLY A 312 -8.51 5.56 29.75
N ALA A 313 -9.37 5.11 30.64
CA ALA A 313 -9.71 3.71 30.77
C ALA A 313 -11.21 3.58 31.01
N GLY A 314 -11.81 2.51 30.51
CA GLY A 314 -13.21 2.24 30.77
C GLY A 314 -13.53 0.76 30.66
N VAL A 315 -14.50 0.32 31.45
CA VAL A 315 -15.06 -1.03 31.38
C VAL A 315 -16.58 -0.93 31.45
N ALA A 316 -17.26 -1.64 30.58
CA ALA A 316 -18.70 -1.76 30.55
C ALA A 316 -19.12 -3.24 30.57
N ILE A 317 -20.11 -3.55 31.39
CA ILE A 317 -20.85 -4.80 31.34
C ILE A 317 -22.16 -4.53 30.63
N LYS A 318 -22.39 -5.24 29.53
CA LYS A 318 -23.62 -5.17 28.74
C LYS A 318 -24.42 -6.46 28.88
N ARG A 319 -25.74 -6.36 28.69
CA ARG A 319 -26.64 -7.51 28.49
C ARG A 319 -27.49 -7.25 27.25
N ASN A 320 -27.44 -8.16 26.27
CA ASN A 320 -28.11 -8.02 24.98
C ASN A 320 -27.84 -6.67 24.31
N GLY A 321 -26.57 -6.23 24.35
CA GLY A 321 -26.12 -4.95 23.78
C GLY A 321 -26.40 -3.69 24.63
N GLN A 322 -27.16 -3.81 25.73
CA GLN A 322 -27.47 -2.66 26.60
C GLN A 322 -26.52 -2.58 27.80
N ASN A 323 -25.97 -1.40 28.06
CA ASN A 323 -25.14 -1.13 29.24
C ASN A 323 -25.93 -1.42 30.54
N LYS A 324 -25.32 -2.19 31.44
CA LYS A 324 -25.82 -2.44 32.80
C LYS A 324 -24.94 -1.79 33.86
N LEU A 325 -23.63 -1.78 33.62
CA LEU A 325 -22.67 -1.09 34.45
C LEU A 325 -21.57 -0.51 33.56
N THR A 326 -21.18 0.73 33.81
CA THR A 326 -20.08 1.39 33.10
C THR A 326 -19.22 2.12 34.11
N LEU A 327 -17.90 1.89 34.06
CA LEU A 327 -16.89 2.68 34.76
C LEU A 327 -16.04 3.36 33.69
N GLN A 328 -15.82 4.67 33.83
CA GLN A 328 -14.92 5.43 32.97
C GLN A 328 -14.02 6.31 33.84
N LEU A 329 -12.75 6.34 33.49
CA LEU A 329 -11.71 7.18 34.06
C LEU A 329 -11.09 7.96 32.90
N TYR A 330 -11.03 9.27 33.04
CA TYR A 330 -10.44 10.17 32.06
C TYR A 330 -9.54 11.16 32.80
N LEU A 331 -8.29 11.25 32.38
CA LEU A 331 -7.24 12.10 32.93
C LEU A 331 -6.69 12.98 31.80
#